data_AF-A0A8S0W0Y9-F1
#
_entry.id   AF-A0A8S0W0Y9-F1
#
_cell.length_a   1.000
_cell.length_b   1.000
_cell.length_c   1.000
_cell.angle_alpha   90.00
_cell.angle_beta   90.00
_cell.angle_gamma   90.00
#
_symmetry.space_group_name_H-M   'P 1'
#
loop_
_entity.id
_entity.type
_entity.pdbx_description
1 polymer ?
#
loop_
_entity_poly.entity_id
_entity_poly.type
_entity_poly.pdbx_seq_one_letter_code
_entity_poly.pdbx_strand_id
1 'polypeptide(L)'
;MSLPPLPRIDGDIDLMLAVYTHKSLNMASHANHTWGDTDRLAELGAKVVDLVVTFHFFAQQPLISTDEIRVQRETATSDVQIDTWLRQYGLKEKLRVAPTDVEILNDPKTNSPHMFNAFSPTQNYSPHSMTQSPPSMHASPSMGSFGGPPPAPPGSPPPLPTSPPTMSSAYSLVTLALVNQTAAQRGIQVSYPAEQAGPPHQPTWSVKCCMNGQERGRGQGKSQKIAKEEAARKAWAAMGWGPT
;
A
#
# COMPACT_ATOMS: atom_id res chain seq x y z
N MET A 1 -35.37 4.36 -10.34
CA MET A 1 -34.56 3.13 -10.33
C MET A 1 -33.69 3.17 -9.08
N SER A 2 -33.70 2.12 -8.25
CA SER A 2 -32.82 2.03 -7.08
C SER A 2 -31.39 1.75 -7.54
N LEU A 3 -30.42 2.51 -7.00
CA LEU A 3 -29.00 2.24 -7.23
C LEU A 3 -28.61 0.90 -6.57
N PRO A 4 -27.65 0.15 -7.13
CA PRO A 4 -27.11 -1.03 -6.47
C PRO A 4 -26.43 -0.63 -5.14
N PRO A 5 -26.35 -1.53 -4.15
CA PRO A 5 -25.70 -1.22 -2.88
C PRO A 5 -24.21 -0.93 -3.07
N LEU A 6 -23.69 0.05 -2.33
CA LEU A 6 -22.25 0.31 -2.29
C LEU A 6 -21.52 -0.92 -1.73
N PRO A 7 -20.38 -1.32 -2.34
CA PRO A 7 -19.53 -2.34 -1.77
C PRO A 7 -19.06 -1.93 -0.37
N ARG A 8 -18.87 -2.91 0.51
CA ARG A 8 -18.28 -2.66 1.83
C ARG A 8 -16.78 -2.47 1.68
N ILE A 9 -16.24 -1.43 2.33
CA ILE A 9 -14.79 -1.28 2.46
C ILE A 9 -14.36 -2.22 3.59
N ASP A 10 -13.92 -3.42 3.25
CA ASP A 10 -13.33 -4.35 4.22
C ASP A 10 -11.91 -3.88 4.55
N GLY A 11 -11.73 -3.33 5.75
CA GLY A 11 -10.46 -2.77 6.19
C GLY A 11 -10.50 -2.19 7.61
N ASP A 12 -9.36 -1.71 8.09
CA ASP A 12 -9.26 -0.99 9.36
C ASP A 12 -10.04 0.34 9.31
N ILE A 13 -10.54 0.82 10.44
CA ILE A 13 -11.29 2.09 10.57
C ILE A 13 -10.49 3.25 9.98
N ASP A 14 -9.17 3.20 10.13
CA ASP A 14 -8.24 4.15 9.56
C ASP A 14 -8.32 4.22 8.02
N LEU A 15 -8.46 3.08 7.34
CA LEU A 15 -8.59 3.04 5.88
C LEU A 15 -9.90 3.70 5.44
N MET A 16 -11.01 3.37 6.10
CA MET A 16 -12.29 4.02 5.80
C MET A 16 -12.20 5.54 6.01
N LEU A 17 -11.55 5.96 7.11
CA LEU A 17 -11.40 7.38 7.41
C LEU A 17 -10.54 8.10 6.35
N ALA A 18 -9.44 7.49 5.90
CA ALA A 18 -8.58 8.06 4.88
C ALA A 18 -9.27 8.19 3.52
N VAL A 19 -10.09 7.22 3.13
CA VAL A 19 -10.87 7.27 1.87
C VAL A 19 -11.80 8.48 1.83
N TYR A 20 -12.39 8.83 2.99
CA TYR A 20 -13.30 9.96 3.13
C TYR A 20 -12.62 11.25 3.61
N THR A 21 -11.29 11.36 3.52
CA THR A 21 -10.56 12.58 3.90
C THR A 21 -9.86 13.18 2.69
N HIS A 22 -10.07 14.46 2.43
CA HIS A 22 -9.36 15.21 1.39
C HIS A 22 -7.97 15.65 1.89
N LYS A 23 -7.00 15.76 0.98
CA LYS A 23 -5.60 16.14 1.30
C LYS A 23 -5.46 17.45 2.06
N SER A 24 -6.41 18.38 1.92
CA SER A 24 -6.42 19.63 2.67
C SER A 24 -6.53 19.46 4.19
N LEU A 25 -7.14 18.36 4.65
CA LEU A 25 -7.17 17.99 6.07
C LEU A 25 -5.98 17.11 6.50
N ASN A 26 -5.23 16.57 5.54
CA ASN A 26 -4.17 15.60 5.81
C ASN A 26 -2.81 16.27 6.14
N MET A 27 -2.75 17.61 6.10
CA MET A 27 -1.54 18.40 6.37
C MET A 27 -0.91 18.16 7.76
N ALA A 28 -1.68 17.65 8.72
CA ALA A 28 -1.22 17.47 10.11
C ALA A 28 -0.79 16.04 10.48
N SER A 29 -0.92 15.03 9.61
CA SER A 29 -0.68 13.62 10.01
C SER A 29 0.13 12.79 9.01
N HIS A 30 1.19 13.38 8.45
CA HIS A 30 2.18 12.63 7.65
C HIS A 30 2.99 11.59 8.46
N ALA A 31 2.75 11.44 9.77
CA ALA A 31 3.60 10.62 10.64
C ALA A 31 3.08 9.22 10.98
N ASN A 32 1.79 8.90 10.79
CA ASN A 32 1.21 7.70 11.41
C ASN A 32 0.19 6.88 10.59
N HIS A 33 0.01 7.14 9.28
CA HIS A 33 -0.93 6.36 8.49
C HIS A 33 -0.24 5.21 7.75
N THR A 34 -0.67 3.97 7.99
CA THR A 34 -0.14 2.73 7.35
C THR A 34 -0.18 2.78 5.82
N TRP A 35 -1.00 3.67 5.25
CA TRP A 35 -1.29 3.78 3.83
C TRP A 35 -0.71 5.06 3.19
N GLY A 36 0.00 5.90 3.97
CA GLY A 36 0.60 7.15 3.49
C GLY A 36 -0.42 8.28 3.32
N ASP A 37 -0.23 9.13 2.31
CA ASP A 37 -1.19 10.18 1.97
C ASP A 37 -2.41 9.63 1.19
N THR A 38 -3.46 10.45 1.15
CA THR A 38 -4.72 10.16 0.47
C THR A 38 -4.59 10.14 -1.05
N ASP A 39 -3.57 10.81 -1.61
CA ASP A 39 -3.31 10.88 -3.05
C ASP A 39 -2.72 9.55 -3.57
N ARG A 40 -2.09 8.73 -2.71
CA ARG A 40 -1.71 7.36 -3.06
C ARG A 40 -2.92 6.43 -3.21
N LEU A 41 -3.90 6.58 -2.32
CA LEU A 41 -5.14 5.81 -2.37
C LEU A 41 -5.99 6.19 -3.58
N ALA A 42 -6.05 7.49 -3.87
CA ALA A 42 -6.61 8.06 -5.09
C ALA A 42 -6.06 7.39 -6.36
N GLU A 43 -4.74 7.38 -6.50
CA GLU A 43 -4.06 6.85 -7.69
C GLU A 43 -4.35 5.35 -7.87
N LEU A 44 -4.30 4.59 -6.78
CA LEU A 44 -4.64 3.17 -6.81
C LEU A 44 -6.10 2.95 -7.22
N GLY A 45 -7.02 3.69 -6.61
CA GLY A 45 -8.45 3.62 -6.91
C GLY A 45 -8.75 3.91 -8.38
N ALA A 46 -8.10 4.92 -8.97
CA ALA A 46 -8.25 5.25 -10.38
C ALA A 46 -7.90 4.07 -11.30
N LYS A 47 -6.79 3.36 -11.03
CA LYS A 47 -6.39 2.17 -11.81
C LYS A 47 -7.30 0.97 -11.61
N VAL A 48 -7.84 0.79 -10.40
CA VAL A 48 -8.82 -0.27 -10.13
C VAL A 48 -10.11 -0.03 -10.93
N VAL A 49 -10.60 1.22 -10.99
CA VAL A 49 -11.78 1.57 -11.78
C VAL A 49 -11.55 1.34 -13.26
N ASP A 50 -10.41 1.82 -13.79
CA ASP A 50 -10.03 1.57 -15.18
C ASP A 50 -10.06 0.07 -15.49
N LEU A 51 -9.49 -0.76 -14.60
CA LEU A 51 -9.47 -2.22 -14.76
C LEU A 51 -10.88 -2.82 -14.75
N VAL A 52 -11.70 -2.51 -13.74
CA VAL A 52 -13.04 -3.08 -13.57
C VAL A 52 -13.96 -2.69 -14.73
N VAL A 53 -13.93 -1.42 -15.15
CA VAL A 53 -14.71 -0.92 -16.27
C VAL A 53 -14.23 -1.56 -17.58
N THR A 54 -12.92 -1.66 -17.79
CA THR A 54 -12.37 -2.37 -18.96
C THR A 54 -12.83 -3.82 -18.98
N PHE A 55 -12.73 -4.52 -17.84
CA PHE A 55 -13.13 -5.92 -17.73
C PHE A 55 -14.63 -6.12 -17.95
N HIS A 56 -15.48 -5.20 -17.45
CA HIS A 56 -16.91 -5.24 -17.68
C HIS A 56 -17.23 -5.23 -19.18
N PHE A 57 -16.69 -4.27 -19.91
CA PHE A 57 -16.91 -4.14 -21.36
C PHE A 57 -16.26 -5.27 -22.17
N PHE A 58 -15.11 -5.77 -21.71
CA PHE A 58 -14.48 -6.95 -22.31
C PHE A 58 -15.33 -8.22 -22.16
N ALA A 59 -16.00 -8.41 -21.01
CA ALA A 59 -16.80 -9.59 -20.72
C ALA A 59 -18.25 -9.50 -21.25
N GLN A 60 -18.67 -8.35 -21.78
CA GLN A 60 -20.02 -8.16 -22.30
C GLN A 60 -20.32 -9.03 -23.52
N GLN A 61 -21.60 -9.33 -23.68
CA GLN A 61 -22.15 -10.01 -24.85
C GLN A 61 -23.31 -9.18 -25.43
N PRO A 62 -23.38 -8.96 -26.75
CA PRO A 62 -22.42 -9.41 -27.77
C PRO A 62 -21.03 -8.76 -27.59
N LEU A 63 -19.99 -9.42 -28.10
CA LEU A 63 -18.63 -8.89 -28.08
C LEU A 63 -18.59 -7.54 -28.81
N ILE A 64 -17.95 -6.56 -28.18
CA ILE A 64 -17.70 -5.24 -28.76
C ILE A 64 -16.24 -5.10 -29.18
N SER A 65 -15.95 -4.16 -30.08
CA SER A 65 -14.59 -3.94 -30.57
C SER A 65 -13.68 -3.28 -29.52
N THR A 66 -12.36 -3.41 -29.70
CA THR A 66 -11.36 -2.78 -28.84
C THR A 66 -11.53 -1.25 -28.76
N ASP A 67 -11.89 -0.61 -29.88
CA ASP A 67 -12.11 0.84 -29.91
C ASP A 67 -13.37 1.23 -29.15
N GLU A 68 -14.44 0.44 -29.23
CA GLU A 68 -15.64 0.63 -28.41
C GLU A 68 -15.35 0.45 -26.92
N ILE A 69 -14.58 -0.58 -26.52
CA ILE A 69 -14.16 -0.77 -25.13
C ILE A 69 -13.42 0.48 -24.63
N ARG A 70 -12.50 1.03 -25.44
CA ARG A 70 -11.74 2.23 -25.10
C ARG A 70 -12.67 3.44 -24.90
N VAL A 71 -13.54 3.72 -25.88
CA VAL A 71 -14.45 4.88 -25.84
C VAL A 71 -15.43 4.77 -24.67
N GLN A 72 -15.99 3.59 -24.44
CA GLN A 72 -16.92 3.37 -23.33
C GLN A 72 -16.23 3.46 -21.97
N ARG A 73 -15.00 2.92 -21.84
CA ARG A 73 -14.19 3.10 -20.64
C ARG A 73 -13.92 4.57 -20.35
N GLU A 74 -13.38 5.31 -21.32
CA GLU A 74 -13.08 6.75 -21.16
C GLU A 74 -14.32 7.56 -20.80
N THR A 75 -15.48 7.20 -21.35
CA THR A 75 -16.75 7.80 -20.98
C THR A 75 -17.12 7.48 -19.53
N ALA A 76 -17.09 6.19 -19.14
CA ALA A 76 -17.50 5.72 -17.82
C ALA A 76 -16.54 6.15 -16.69
N THR A 77 -15.24 6.33 -16.98
CA THR A 77 -14.24 6.79 -16.02
C THR A 77 -13.95 8.29 -16.10
N SER A 78 -14.75 9.04 -16.87
CA SER A 78 -14.64 10.50 -16.94
C SER A 78 -15.01 11.16 -15.60
N ASP A 79 -14.37 12.30 -15.32
CA ASP A 79 -14.65 13.08 -14.10
C ASP A 79 -16.14 13.43 -13.96
N VAL A 80 -16.84 13.65 -15.08
CA VAL A 80 -18.28 13.95 -15.11
C VAL A 80 -19.12 12.75 -14.65
N GLN A 81 -18.79 11.54 -15.11
CA GLN A 81 -19.50 10.33 -14.69
C GLN A 81 -19.20 9.99 -13.24
N ILE A 82 -17.95 10.12 -12.82
CA ILE A 82 -17.54 9.92 -11.43
C ILE A 82 -18.26 10.91 -10.50
N ASP A 83 -18.29 12.20 -10.83
CA ASP A 83 -19.04 13.21 -10.06
C ASP A 83 -20.53 12.87 -9.96
N THR A 84 -21.12 12.41 -11.08
CA THR A 84 -22.52 11.97 -11.12
C THR A 84 -22.77 10.83 -10.15
N TRP A 85 -21.93 9.78 -10.14
CA TRP A 85 -22.06 8.68 -9.21
C TRP A 85 -21.87 9.11 -7.75
N LEU A 86 -20.89 9.96 -7.46
CA LEU A 86 -20.68 10.50 -6.11
C LEU A 86 -21.91 11.21 -5.55
N ARG A 87 -22.61 12.01 -6.38
CA ARG A 87 -23.86 12.66 -6.01
C ARG A 87 -24.97 11.64 -5.77
N GLN A 88 -25.14 10.70 -6.69
CA GLN A 88 -26.18 9.67 -6.64
C GLN A 88 -26.08 8.79 -5.38
N TYR A 89 -24.86 8.45 -4.96
CA TYR A 89 -24.60 7.67 -3.75
C TYR A 89 -24.49 8.50 -2.47
N GLY A 90 -24.65 9.83 -2.53
CA GLY A 90 -24.51 10.72 -1.38
C GLY A 90 -23.12 10.70 -0.76
N LEU A 91 -22.08 10.43 -1.56
CA LEU A 91 -20.70 10.29 -1.08
C LEU A 91 -20.01 11.65 -0.90
N LYS A 92 -20.43 12.68 -1.64
CA LYS A 92 -19.86 14.04 -1.51
C LYS A 92 -20.07 14.62 -0.12
N GLU A 93 -21.22 14.35 0.48
CA GLU A 93 -21.57 14.78 1.85
C GLU A 93 -20.77 14.06 2.93
N LYS A 94 -20.22 12.89 2.61
CA LYS A 94 -19.39 12.10 3.53
C LYS A 94 -17.92 12.52 3.49
N LEU A 95 -17.51 13.30 2.49
CA LEU A 95 -16.12 13.72 2.33
C LEU A 95 -15.77 14.82 3.34
N ARG A 96 -14.69 14.61 4.08
CA ARG A 96 -14.15 15.58 5.03
C ARG A 96 -13.13 16.45 4.30
N VAL A 97 -13.39 17.76 4.27
CA VAL A 97 -12.54 18.78 3.63
C VAL A 97 -12.32 19.93 4.62
N ALA A 98 -11.19 20.63 4.50
CA ALA A 98 -10.95 21.83 5.29
C ALA A 98 -12.03 22.90 4.99
N PRO A 99 -12.50 23.67 6.00
CA PRO A 99 -13.54 24.70 5.78
C PRO A 99 -13.17 25.75 4.73
N THR A 100 -11.87 26.00 4.53
CA THR A 100 -11.34 26.91 3.50
C THR A 100 -11.44 26.36 2.09
N ASP A 101 -11.64 25.05 1.95
CA ASP A 101 -11.45 24.30 0.72
C ASP A 101 -12.74 23.58 0.29
N VAL A 102 -13.88 23.95 0.88
CA VAL A 102 -15.18 23.32 0.58
C VAL A 102 -15.57 23.47 -0.90
N GLU A 103 -15.13 24.56 -1.56
CA GLU A 103 -15.36 24.78 -2.98
C GLU A 103 -14.76 23.68 -3.88
N ILE A 104 -13.72 22.99 -3.39
CA ILE A 104 -13.08 21.87 -4.09
C ILE A 104 -14.09 20.74 -4.35
N LEU A 105 -15.09 20.56 -3.47
CA LEU A 105 -16.15 19.57 -3.67
C LEU A 105 -16.99 19.84 -4.92
N ASN A 106 -16.97 21.06 -5.46
CA ASN A 106 -17.68 21.40 -6.68
C ASN A 106 -16.88 21.10 -7.95
N ASP A 107 -15.57 20.85 -7.84
CA ASP A 107 -14.71 20.49 -8.96
C ASP A 107 -14.72 18.96 -9.20
N PRO A 108 -15.28 18.48 -10.34
CA PRO A 108 -15.30 17.06 -10.69
C PRO A 108 -13.92 16.40 -10.62
N LYS A 109 -12.88 17.13 -11.03
CA LYS A 109 -11.50 16.60 -11.11
C LYS A 109 -10.93 16.23 -9.74
N THR A 110 -11.39 16.91 -8.70
CA THR A 110 -10.86 16.71 -7.35
C THR A 110 -11.65 15.64 -6.57
N ASN A 111 -12.77 15.17 -7.13
CA ASN A 111 -13.68 14.22 -6.51
C ASN A 111 -13.44 12.76 -6.94
N SER A 112 -12.84 12.56 -8.12
CA SER A 112 -12.40 11.26 -8.68
C SER A 112 -11.68 10.30 -7.73
N PRO A 113 -10.81 10.74 -6.80
CA PRO A 113 -10.09 9.81 -5.92
C PRO A 113 -10.92 9.13 -4.82
N HIS A 114 -12.10 9.63 -4.49
CA HIS A 114 -12.80 9.26 -3.25
C HIS A 114 -13.82 8.13 -3.40
N MET A 115 -14.06 7.66 -4.62
CA MET A 115 -15.14 6.71 -4.87
C MET A 115 -14.81 5.25 -4.51
N PHE A 116 -13.56 4.78 -4.62
CA PHE A 116 -13.39 3.37 -5.02
C PHE A 116 -12.34 2.51 -4.32
N ASN A 117 -11.87 2.88 -3.14
CA ASN A 117 -11.28 1.87 -2.24
C ASN A 117 -12.31 0.85 -1.70
N ALA A 118 -13.60 1.00 -2.06
CA ALA A 118 -14.65 0.02 -1.81
C ALA A 118 -14.66 -1.14 -2.82
N PHE A 119 -14.14 -0.95 -4.03
CA PHE A 119 -13.89 -2.06 -4.94
C PHE A 119 -12.54 -2.67 -4.59
N SER A 120 -12.52 -3.40 -3.50
CA SER A 120 -11.49 -4.41 -3.31
C SER A 120 -11.79 -5.56 -4.28
N PRO A 121 -10.93 -5.89 -5.25
CA PRO A 121 -10.98 -7.19 -5.89
C PRO A 121 -10.42 -8.25 -4.91
N THR A 122 -10.78 -8.24 -3.63
CA THR A 122 -10.18 -9.11 -2.60
C THR A 122 -10.87 -10.45 -2.44
N GLN A 123 -11.76 -10.85 -3.37
CA GLN A 123 -12.07 -12.28 -3.51
C GLN A 123 -11.20 -13.01 -4.55
N ASN A 124 -10.28 -12.34 -5.26
CA ASN A 124 -9.33 -13.11 -6.09
C ASN A 124 -7.98 -12.44 -6.44
N TYR A 125 -7.76 -11.17 -6.12
CA TYR A 125 -6.43 -10.57 -6.30
C TYR A 125 -5.64 -10.62 -5.00
N SER A 126 -4.96 -11.76 -4.82
CA SER A 126 -3.79 -11.84 -3.95
C SER A 126 -2.69 -10.94 -4.54
N PRO A 127 -2.02 -10.08 -3.75
CA PRO A 127 -0.88 -9.28 -4.22
C PRO A 127 0.38 -10.10 -4.59
N HIS A 128 0.25 -11.42 -4.75
CA HIS A 128 1.32 -12.35 -5.11
C HIS A 128 1.20 -12.96 -6.52
N SER A 129 0.16 -12.65 -7.30
CA SER A 129 0.00 -13.20 -8.65
C SER A 129 0.59 -12.33 -9.77
N MET A 130 1.18 -11.18 -9.46
CA MET A 130 1.95 -10.36 -10.41
C MET A 130 3.36 -10.08 -9.90
N THR A 131 4.11 -11.12 -9.54
CA THR A 131 5.58 -11.08 -9.59
C THR A 131 6.03 -11.27 -11.04
N GLN A 132 5.79 -10.27 -11.87
CA GLN A 132 6.74 -9.97 -12.94
C GLN A 132 7.16 -8.53 -12.70
N SER A 133 8.36 -8.36 -12.16
CA SER A 133 9.10 -7.12 -12.36
C SER A 133 8.98 -6.77 -13.85
N PRO A 134 8.60 -5.54 -14.23
CA PRO A 134 8.65 -5.15 -15.63
C PRO A 134 10.07 -5.46 -16.15
N PRO A 135 10.23 -5.98 -17.38
CA PRO A 135 11.57 -6.14 -17.95
C PRO A 135 12.25 -4.78 -17.84
N SER A 136 13.41 -4.74 -17.17
CA SER A 136 14.17 -3.51 -17.00
C SER A 136 14.63 -3.05 -18.37
N MET A 137 13.81 -2.25 -19.07
CA MET A 137 14.22 -1.54 -20.27
C MET A 137 15.17 -0.41 -19.82
N HIS A 138 16.42 -0.77 -19.55
CA HIS A 138 17.52 0.18 -19.45
C HIS A 138 17.71 0.81 -20.83
N ALA A 139 16.97 1.88 -21.12
CA ALA A 139 17.40 2.85 -22.11
C ALA A 139 18.34 3.83 -21.40
N SER A 140 19.61 3.48 -21.29
CA SER A 140 20.65 4.46 -20.96
C SER A 140 20.66 5.53 -22.06
N PRO A 141 20.59 6.84 -21.74
CA PRO A 141 20.84 7.86 -22.75
C PRO A 141 22.33 7.84 -23.08
N SER A 142 22.69 7.45 -24.31
CA SER A 142 24.05 7.62 -24.82
C SER A 142 24.32 9.10 -25.06
N MET A 143 24.88 9.81 -24.09
CA MET A 143 25.58 11.05 -24.39
C MET A 143 26.92 10.68 -25.05
N GLY A 144 27.02 10.95 -26.34
CA GLY A 144 28.29 10.92 -27.05
C GLY A 144 29.20 12.04 -26.52
N SER A 145 30.41 11.67 -26.08
CA SER A 145 31.52 12.62 -25.99
C SER A 145 32.82 11.88 -26.29
N PHE A 146 33.59 12.48 -27.19
CA PHE A 146 34.81 11.95 -27.79
C PHE A 146 36.02 12.04 -26.84
N GLY A 147 36.88 11.01 -26.87
CA GLY A 147 38.35 11.18 -26.80
C GLY A 147 39.06 10.97 -25.45
N GLY A 148 39.85 9.88 -25.35
CA GLY A 148 40.93 9.70 -24.35
C GLY A 148 41.43 8.25 -24.26
N PRO A 149 42.76 7.97 -24.26
CA PRO A 149 43.33 6.62 -24.46
C PRO A 149 43.50 5.78 -23.17
N PRO A 150 43.76 4.45 -23.27
CA PRO A 150 43.94 3.51 -22.13
C PRO A 150 45.44 3.34 -21.74
N PRO A 151 45.89 2.41 -20.86
CA PRO A 151 45.37 1.78 -19.62
C PRO A 151 46.40 1.77 -18.44
N ALA A 152 46.05 1.19 -17.27
CA ALA A 152 46.99 0.41 -16.43
C ALA A 152 46.22 -0.58 -15.49
N PRO A 153 46.64 -1.86 -15.33
CA PRO A 153 46.15 -2.77 -14.27
C PRO A 153 47.27 -3.11 -13.25
N PRO A 154 47.04 -3.95 -12.22
CA PRO A 154 45.92 -3.98 -11.27
C PRO A 154 46.44 -3.85 -9.82
N GLY A 155 45.87 -2.93 -9.03
CA GLY A 155 45.98 -2.99 -7.57
C GLY A 155 44.86 -3.87 -7.02
N SER A 156 45.17 -4.91 -6.25
CA SER A 156 44.18 -5.77 -5.61
C SER A 156 43.22 -4.95 -4.72
N PRO A 157 41.89 -5.11 -4.83
CA PRO A 157 40.97 -4.44 -3.92
C PRO A 157 41.04 -5.07 -2.51
N PRO A 158 40.81 -4.29 -1.44
CA PRO A 158 40.73 -4.80 -0.07
C PRO A 158 39.50 -5.72 0.10
N PRO A 159 39.48 -6.63 1.09
CA PRO A 159 38.35 -7.51 1.32
C PRO A 159 37.11 -6.69 1.73
N LEU A 160 36.01 -6.89 1.00
CA LEU A 160 34.69 -6.36 1.34
C LEU A 160 34.23 -6.94 2.70
N PRO A 161 33.55 -6.16 3.56
CA PRO A 161 32.88 -6.70 4.73
C PRO A 161 31.80 -7.70 4.26
N THR A 162 31.85 -8.90 4.81
CA THR A 162 30.89 -9.98 4.56
C THR A 162 29.48 -9.45 4.79
N SER A 163 28.73 -9.25 3.72
CA SER A 163 27.31 -8.94 3.81
C SER A 163 26.60 -10.17 4.38
N PRO A 164 25.73 -10.04 5.40
CA PRO A 164 24.99 -11.18 5.93
C PRO A 164 24.07 -11.77 4.85
N PRO A 165 23.75 -13.08 4.92
CA PRO A 165 22.95 -13.75 3.90
C PRO A 165 21.58 -13.08 3.77
N THR A 166 21.23 -12.75 2.53
CA THR A 166 19.90 -12.33 2.08
C THR A 166 18.92 -13.50 2.28
N MET A 167 18.44 -13.66 3.52
CA MET A 167 17.39 -14.64 3.85
C MET A 167 16.02 -14.08 3.44
N SER A 168 15.66 -14.44 2.22
CA SER A 168 14.34 -14.82 1.71
C SER A 168 13.14 -13.90 1.98
N SER A 169 12.64 -13.35 0.87
CA SER A 169 11.36 -12.67 0.59
C SER A 169 10.07 -13.32 1.18
N ALA A 170 10.16 -14.49 1.83
CA ALA A 170 9.02 -15.20 2.43
C ALA A 170 8.50 -14.57 3.74
N TYR A 171 9.33 -13.80 4.46
CA TYR A 171 8.94 -13.21 5.74
C TYR A 171 8.02 -11.99 5.63
N SER A 172 7.84 -11.43 4.42
CA SER A 172 6.97 -10.28 4.19
C SER A 172 5.48 -10.61 4.41
N LEU A 173 5.11 -11.89 4.27
CA LEU A 173 3.75 -12.41 4.47
C LEU A 173 3.36 -12.64 5.93
N VAL A 174 4.33 -12.58 6.85
CA VAL A 174 4.08 -12.78 8.28
C VAL A 174 3.58 -11.48 8.88
N THR A 175 2.27 -11.40 9.13
CA THR A 175 1.64 -10.26 9.79
C THR A 175 1.63 -10.43 11.31
N LEU A 176 1.55 -9.31 12.03
CA LEU A 176 1.36 -9.31 13.49
C LEU A 176 0.13 -10.12 13.92
N ALA A 177 -0.95 -10.06 13.14
CA ALA A 177 -2.19 -10.80 13.40
C ALA A 177 -1.97 -12.32 13.31
N LEU A 178 -1.28 -12.78 12.26
CA LEU A 178 -0.96 -14.19 12.06
C LEU A 178 -0.13 -14.75 13.21
N VAL A 179 0.85 -13.98 13.70
CA VAL A 179 1.70 -14.35 14.84
C VAL A 179 0.86 -14.51 16.11
N ASN A 180 -0.01 -13.53 16.40
CA ASN A 180 -0.85 -13.56 17.59
C ASN A 180 -1.87 -14.70 17.56
N GLN A 181 -2.51 -14.93 16.40
CA GLN A 181 -3.46 -16.03 16.22
C GLN A 181 -2.78 -17.39 16.40
N THR A 182 -1.61 -17.58 15.80
CA THR A 182 -0.85 -18.85 15.90
C THR A 182 -0.38 -19.09 17.34
N ALA A 183 0.04 -18.05 18.04
CA ALA A 183 0.40 -18.15 19.45
C ALA A 183 -0.80 -18.54 20.31
N ALA A 184 -1.97 -17.93 20.10
CA ALA A 184 -3.20 -18.26 20.82
C ALA A 184 -3.62 -19.72 20.58
N GLN A 185 -3.55 -20.21 19.34
CA GLN A 185 -3.83 -21.61 19.01
C GLN A 185 -2.88 -22.59 19.69
N ARG A 186 -1.62 -22.18 19.92
CA ARG A 186 -0.60 -22.99 20.60
C ARG A 186 -0.56 -22.78 22.12
N GLY A 187 -1.50 -22.01 22.68
CA GLY A 187 -1.53 -21.70 24.12
C GLY A 187 -0.35 -20.85 24.61
N ILE A 188 0.26 -20.06 23.72
CA ILE A 188 1.42 -19.22 24.01
C ILE A 188 0.95 -17.79 24.29
N GLN A 189 1.31 -17.26 25.46
CA GLN A 189 1.01 -15.88 25.83
C GLN A 189 2.01 -14.92 25.17
N VAL A 190 1.53 -13.97 24.37
CA VAL A 190 2.37 -12.99 23.69
C VAL A 190 2.25 -11.61 24.34
N SER A 191 3.39 -10.99 24.64
CA SER A 191 3.48 -9.60 25.09
C SER A 191 4.45 -8.79 24.24
N TYR A 192 4.20 -7.48 24.16
CA TYR A 192 4.97 -6.57 23.30
C TYR A 192 5.43 -5.32 24.07
N PRO A 193 6.40 -5.44 24.99
CA PRO A 193 6.96 -4.27 25.66
C PRO A 193 7.64 -3.36 24.63
N ALA A 194 7.30 -2.08 24.69
CA ALA A 194 7.79 -1.05 23.80
C ALA A 194 8.61 -0.02 24.58
N GLU A 195 9.71 0.41 23.98
CA GLU A 195 10.62 1.41 24.49
C GLU A 195 10.80 2.49 23.42
N GLN A 196 10.79 3.75 23.85
CA GLN A 196 11.00 4.91 22.98
C GLN A 196 12.31 5.58 23.38
N ALA A 197 13.17 5.82 22.40
CA ALA A 197 14.44 6.52 22.58
C ALA A 197 14.66 7.56 21.49
N GLY A 198 15.53 8.54 21.73
CA GLY A 198 15.93 9.54 20.74
C GLY A 198 15.26 10.92 20.91
N PRO A 199 15.60 11.87 20.03
CA PRO A 199 15.07 13.23 20.11
C PRO A 199 13.55 13.27 19.90
N PRO A 200 12.82 14.26 20.49
CA PRO A 200 11.37 14.39 20.31
C PRO A 200 10.92 14.47 18.85
N HIS A 201 11.76 15.03 17.97
CA HIS A 201 11.50 15.18 16.54
C HIS A 201 11.93 13.96 15.70
N GLN A 202 12.59 12.97 16.30
CA GLN A 202 13.02 11.74 15.63
C GLN A 202 13.04 10.55 16.60
N PRO A 203 11.87 10.14 17.13
CA PRO A 203 11.80 9.02 18.06
C PRO A 203 12.10 7.70 17.35
N THR A 204 12.92 6.87 17.98
CA THR A 204 13.16 5.49 17.62
C THR A 204 12.42 4.60 18.61
N TRP A 205 11.53 3.76 18.09
CA TRP A 205 10.80 2.78 18.87
C TRP A 205 11.48 1.44 18.78
N SER A 206 11.72 0.80 19.91
CA SER A 206 12.15 -0.58 19.98
C SER A 206 11.07 -1.41 20.67
N VAL A 207 10.63 -2.48 20.02
CA VAL A 207 9.60 -3.38 20.57
C VAL A 207 10.18 -4.79 20.61
N LYS A 208 9.98 -5.47 21.73
CA LYS A 208 10.31 -6.89 21.87
C LYS A 208 9.03 -7.70 21.76
N CYS A 209 9.08 -8.86 21.12
CA CYS A 209 8.01 -9.84 21.10
C CYS A 209 8.38 -10.95 22.09
N CYS A 210 7.69 -10.97 23.22
CA CYS A 210 7.90 -11.96 24.27
C CYS A 210 6.79 -13.01 24.19
N MET A 211 7.17 -14.28 24.01
CA MET A 211 6.26 -15.43 23.97
C MET A 211 6.53 -16.30 25.19
N ASN A 212 5.53 -16.46 26.07
CA ASN A 212 5.68 -17.08 27.40
C ASN A 212 6.78 -16.42 28.24
N GLY A 213 6.89 -15.09 28.17
CA GLY A 213 7.90 -14.31 28.89
C GLY A 213 9.32 -14.38 28.30
N GLN A 214 9.57 -15.20 27.27
CA GLN A 214 10.87 -15.25 26.58
C GLN A 214 10.88 -14.37 25.35
N GLU A 215 11.91 -13.53 25.21
CA GLU A 215 12.12 -12.70 24.01
C GLU A 215 12.41 -13.60 22.80
N ARG A 216 11.51 -13.58 21.82
CA ARG A 216 11.62 -14.36 20.56
C ARG A 216 11.97 -13.49 19.37
N GLY A 217 11.74 -12.19 19.44
CA GLY A 217 12.08 -11.27 18.37
C GLY A 217 12.10 -9.82 18.85
N ARG A 218 12.92 -8.99 18.19
CA ARG A 218 13.03 -7.55 18.49
C ARG A 218 13.00 -6.74 17.22
N GLY A 219 12.07 -5.78 17.15
CA GLY A 219 11.93 -4.85 16.05
C GLY A 219 12.27 -3.42 16.45
N GLN A 220 12.66 -2.63 15.47
CA GLN A 220 12.93 -1.21 15.61
C GLN A 220 12.25 -0.43 14.49
N GLY A 221 11.72 0.74 14.80
CA GLY A 221 11.00 1.53 13.80
C GLY A 221 10.81 2.97 14.20
N LYS A 222 10.38 3.78 13.23
CA LYS A 222 10.00 5.18 13.45
C LYS A 222 8.68 5.31 14.24
N SER A 223 7.93 4.22 14.38
CA SER A 223 6.71 4.13 15.19
C SER A 223 6.64 2.79 15.92
N GLN A 224 5.88 2.75 17.02
CA GLN A 224 5.65 1.54 17.80
C GLN A 224 5.02 0.43 16.96
N LYS A 225 4.15 0.78 15.98
CA LYS A 225 3.51 -0.17 15.07
C LYS A 225 4.53 -0.89 14.19
N ILE A 226 5.41 -0.14 13.53
CA ILE A 226 6.47 -0.69 12.66
C ILE A 226 7.41 -1.58 13.48
N ALA A 227 7.85 -1.10 14.65
CA ALA A 227 8.71 -1.86 15.53
C ALA A 227 8.05 -3.16 16.02
N LYS A 228 6.75 -3.13 16.32
CA LYS A 228 5.97 -4.30 16.76
C LYS A 228 5.82 -5.35 15.66
N GLU A 229 5.52 -4.90 14.45
CA GLU A 229 5.37 -5.79 13.29
C GLU A 229 6.68 -6.47 12.91
N GLU A 230 7.80 -5.73 12.95
CA GLU A 230 9.11 -6.32 12.75
C GLU A 230 9.50 -7.30 13.88
N ALA A 231 9.16 -6.97 15.14
CA ALA A 231 9.39 -7.87 16.27
C ALA A 231 8.63 -9.19 16.13
N ALA A 232 7.37 -9.13 15.70
CA ALA A 232 6.51 -10.30 15.48
C ALA A 232 7.02 -11.17 14.33
N ARG A 233 7.48 -10.57 13.24
CA ARG A 233 8.10 -11.27 12.10
C ARG A 233 9.37 -12.02 12.51
N LYS A 234 10.23 -11.38 13.29
CA LYS A 234 11.45 -12.03 13.80
C LYS A 234 11.12 -13.17 14.77
N ALA A 235 10.10 -12.98 15.62
CA ALA A 235 9.63 -14.04 16.51
C ALA A 235 9.07 -15.25 15.74
N TRP A 236 8.35 -15.03 14.65
CA TRP A 236 7.85 -16.10 13.78
C TRP A 236 8.98 -16.98 13.22
N ALA A 237 10.05 -16.33 12.73
CA ALA A 237 11.23 -17.03 12.23
C ALA A 237 11.93 -17.81 13.35
N ALA A 238 12.14 -17.17 14.50
CA ALA A 238 12.80 -17.78 15.66
C ALA A 238 12.03 -18.98 16.24
N MET A 239 10.70 -18.97 16.12
CA MET A 239 9.83 -20.06 16.56
C MET A 239 9.73 -21.21 15.54
N GLY A 240 10.35 -21.08 14.36
CA GLY A 240 10.27 -22.07 13.30
C GLY A 240 8.86 -22.25 12.75
N TRP A 241 8.04 -21.18 12.74
CA TRP A 241 6.67 -21.23 12.22
C TRP A 241 6.61 -20.96 10.70
N GLY A 242 7.74 -20.57 10.09
CA GLY A 242 7.87 -20.40 8.65
C GLY A 242 8.20 -21.70 7.92
N PRO A 243 8.05 -21.74 6.58
CA PRO A 243 8.47 -22.89 5.78
C PRO A 243 9.98 -23.09 5.94
N THR A 244 10.37 -24.32 6.28
CA THR A 244 11.77 -24.78 6.36
C THR A 244 12.41 -24.93 4.99
#